data_AF-A0A6B2MP86-F1
#
_entry.id   AF-A0A6B2MP86-F1
#
_cell.length_a   1.000
_cell.length_b   1.000
_cell.length_c   1.000
_cell.angle_alpha   90.00
_cell.angle_beta   90.00
_cell.angle_gamma   90.00
#
_symmetry.space_group_name_H-M   'P 1'
#
loop_
_entity.id
_entity.type
_entity.pdbx_description
1 polymer ?
#
loop_
_entity_poly.entity_id
_entity_poly.type
_entity_poly.pdbx_seq_one_letter_code
_entity_poly.pdbx_strand_id
1 'polypeptide(L)'
;MDAFHIYLKGLTKEQRAELAEKCGTSVAYLWQIAYEQRRCREALAIEIEKATGRKVKVEDLRPDVDWAYVRSSAQSIAESARDDVGRIEASDDAQPPAGTSDREAGD
;
A
#
# COMPACT_ATOMS: atom_id res chain seq x y z
N MET A 1 -12.78 24.07 7.55
CA MET A 1 -12.76 23.91 6.08
C MET A 1 -11.82 22.77 5.79
N ASP A 2 -12.37 21.67 5.31
CA ASP A 2 -11.60 20.44 5.11
C ASP A 2 -10.53 20.62 4.04
N ALA A 3 -9.40 19.92 4.21
CA ALA A 3 -8.29 19.93 3.27
C ALA A 3 -8.76 19.60 1.84
N PHE A 4 -9.71 18.66 1.72
CA PHE A 4 -10.29 18.28 0.45
C PHE A 4 -11.14 19.39 -0.20
N HIS A 5 -11.90 20.14 0.60
CA HIS A 5 -12.67 21.29 0.12
C HIS A 5 -11.76 22.37 -0.45
N ILE A 6 -10.69 22.72 0.28
CA ILE A 6 -9.72 23.72 -0.15
C ILE A 6 -9.03 23.27 -1.45
N TYR A 7 -8.66 21.99 -1.53
CA TYR A 7 -8.05 21.41 -2.72
C TYR A 7 -8.97 21.50 -3.94
N LEU A 8 -10.21 21.01 -3.85
CA LEU A 8 -11.16 21.08 -4.96
C LEU A 8 -11.46 22.51 -5.41
N LYS A 9 -11.56 23.44 -4.46
CA LYS A 9 -11.80 24.85 -4.75
C LYS A 9 -10.66 25.48 -5.56
N GLY A 10 -9.42 25.06 -5.32
CA GLY A 10 -8.24 25.51 -6.06
C GLY A 10 -8.10 24.94 -7.48
N LEU A 11 -8.82 23.87 -7.81
CA LEU A 11 -8.76 23.24 -9.14
C LEU A 11 -9.64 23.99 -10.16
N THR A 12 -9.24 23.94 -11.44
CA THR A 12 -10.11 24.35 -12.56
C THR A 12 -11.23 23.34 -12.81
N LYS A 13 -12.20 23.68 -13.66
CA LYS A 13 -13.31 22.78 -14.01
C LYS A 13 -12.79 21.50 -14.67
N GLU A 14 -11.79 21.62 -15.53
CA GLU A 14 -11.16 20.52 -16.28
C GLU A 14 -10.40 19.61 -15.32
N GLN A 15 -9.62 20.18 -14.40
CA GLN A 15 -8.89 19.41 -13.38
C GLN A 15 -9.82 18.64 -12.44
N ARG A 16 -10.99 19.22 -12.10
CA ARG A 16 -12.01 18.51 -11.30
C ARG A 16 -12.61 17.34 -12.07
N ALA A 17 -12.86 17.51 -13.37
CA ALA A 17 -13.36 16.44 -14.23
C ALA A 17 -12.34 15.30 -14.36
N GLU A 18 -11.07 15.63 -14.58
CA GLU A 18 -9.98 14.65 -14.64
C GLU A 18 -9.84 13.89 -13.31
N LEU A 19 -9.91 14.59 -12.17
CA LEU A 19 -9.88 13.95 -10.85
C LEU A 19 -11.05 12.99 -10.67
N ALA A 20 -12.26 13.40 -11.06
CA ALA A 20 -13.45 12.55 -10.98
C ALA A 20 -13.31 11.30 -11.84
N GLU A 21 -12.80 11.43 -13.07
CA GLU A 21 -12.55 10.32 -13.99
C GLU A 21 -11.51 9.35 -13.42
N LYS A 22 -10.36 9.85 -12.95
CA LYS A 22 -9.31 9.05 -12.30
C LYS A 22 -9.82 8.28 -11.08
N CYS A 23 -10.72 8.89 -10.32
CA CYS A 23 -11.31 8.29 -9.14
C CYS A 23 -12.54 7.42 -9.45
N GLY A 24 -12.95 7.29 -10.72
CA GLY A 24 -14.14 6.53 -11.12
C GLY A 24 -15.45 7.08 -10.56
N THR A 25 -15.56 8.41 -10.39
CA THR A 25 -16.71 9.09 -9.79
C THR A 25 -17.14 10.33 -10.58
N SER A 26 -18.06 11.13 -10.02
CA SER A 26 -18.53 12.37 -10.63
C SER A 26 -18.08 13.60 -9.84
N VAL A 27 -17.89 14.73 -10.55
CA VAL A 27 -17.52 16.02 -9.92
C VAL A 27 -18.53 16.45 -8.85
N ALA A 28 -19.83 16.20 -9.10
CA ALA A 28 -20.88 16.49 -8.13
C ALA A 28 -20.71 15.68 -6.85
N TYR A 29 -20.32 14.40 -6.95
CA TYR A 29 -20.08 13.56 -5.79
C TYR A 29 -18.84 13.99 -5.01
N LEU A 30 -17.76 14.40 -5.70
CA LEU A 30 -16.60 15.00 -5.04
C LEU A 30 -16.98 16.23 -4.21
N TRP A 31 -17.85 17.11 -4.73
CA TRP A 31 -18.35 18.25 -3.97
C TRP A 31 -19.22 17.84 -2.79
N GLN A 32 -20.09 16.84 -2.93
CA GLN A 32 -20.87 16.31 -1.80
C GLN A 32 -19.97 15.80 -0.67
N ILE A 33 -18.84 15.17 -1.01
CA ILE A 33 -17.83 14.74 -0.04
C ILE A 33 -17.13 15.96 0.59
N ALA A 34 -16.72 16.93 -0.23
CA ALA A 34 -16.02 18.13 0.24
C ALA A 34 -16.88 19.07 1.10
N TYR A 35 -18.20 18.97 1.01
CA TYR A 35 -19.14 19.64 1.91
C TYR A 35 -19.63 18.74 3.05
N GLU A 36 -19.00 17.58 3.24
CA GLU A 36 -19.35 16.60 4.28
C GLU A 36 -20.80 16.08 4.21
N GLN A 37 -21.49 16.31 3.08
CA GLN A 37 -22.87 15.87 2.86
C GLN A 37 -22.96 14.36 2.62
N ARG A 38 -21.87 13.76 2.11
CA ARG A 38 -21.74 12.33 1.88
C ARG A 38 -20.41 11.85 2.43
N ARG A 39 -20.45 10.70 3.12
CA ARG A 39 -19.24 10.02 3.57
C ARG A 39 -18.48 9.47 2.37
N CYS A 40 -17.18 9.74 2.29
CA CYS A 40 -16.30 9.16 1.30
C CYS A 40 -16.18 7.64 1.52
N ARG A 41 -16.22 6.84 0.47
CA ARG A 41 -15.95 5.40 0.57
C ARG A 41 -14.45 5.18 0.77
N GLU A 42 -14.08 4.12 1.47
CA GLU A 42 -12.69 3.78 1.78
C GLU A 42 -11.86 3.64 0.50
N ALA A 43 -12.39 2.91 -0.48
CA ALA A 43 -11.76 2.74 -1.80
C ALA A 43 -11.60 4.08 -2.53
N LEU A 44 -12.59 4.97 -2.43
CA LEU A 44 -12.53 6.28 -3.08
C LEU A 44 -11.51 7.19 -2.41
N ALA A 45 -11.38 7.15 -1.08
CA ALA A 45 -10.37 7.93 -0.37
C ALA A 45 -8.95 7.57 -0.83
N ILE A 46 -8.68 6.27 -1.00
CA ILE A 46 -7.39 5.78 -1.51
C ILE A 46 -7.13 6.28 -2.94
N GLU A 47 -8.12 6.21 -3.83
CA GLU A 47 -7.96 6.70 -5.20
C GLU A 47 -7.77 8.22 -5.25
N ILE A 48 -8.43 8.99 -4.38
CA ILE A 48 -8.21 10.43 -4.26
C ILE A 48 -6.77 10.71 -3.80
N GLU A 49 -6.27 10.03 -2.77
CA GLU A 49 -4.89 10.25 -2.32
C GLU A 49 -3.87 9.93 -3.43
N LYS A 50 -4.07 8.83 -4.16
CA LYS A 50 -3.24 8.44 -5.30
C LYS A 50 -3.29 9.47 -6.42
N ALA A 51 -4.49 9.91 -6.82
CA ALA A 51 -4.67 10.88 -7.90
C ALA A 51 -4.16 12.28 -7.54
N THR A 52 -4.19 12.65 -6.27
CA THR A 52 -3.70 13.95 -5.78
C THR A 52 -2.23 13.94 -5.40
N GLY A 53 -1.55 12.79 -5.46
CA GLY A 53 -0.15 12.65 -5.07
C GLY A 53 0.09 12.97 -3.59
N ARG A 54 -0.83 12.52 -2.71
CA ARG A 54 -0.81 12.79 -1.26
C ARG A 54 -0.98 14.26 -0.84
N LYS A 55 -1.48 15.12 -1.73
CA LYS A 55 -1.92 16.48 -1.34
C LYS A 55 -3.16 16.45 -0.45
N VAL A 56 -4.01 15.45 -0.64
CA VAL A 56 -5.15 15.15 0.22
C VAL A 56 -4.92 13.77 0.80
N LYS A 57 -4.90 13.68 2.13
CA LYS A 57 -4.63 12.42 2.83
C LYS A 57 -5.90 11.62 3.07
N VAL A 58 -5.79 10.30 3.09
CA VAL A 58 -6.91 9.41 3.43
C VAL A 58 -7.45 9.65 4.85
N GLU A 59 -6.59 10.09 5.77
CA GLU A 59 -6.94 10.42 7.15
C GLU A 59 -7.85 11.65 7.24
N ASP A 60 -7.66 12.63 6.36
CA ASP A 60 -8.51 13.83 6.30
C ASP A 60 -9.91 13.50 5.72
N LEU A 61 -9.96 12.53 4.79
CA LEU A 61 -11.21 12.11 4.16
C LEU A 61 -12.02 11.13 5.02
N ARG A 62 -11.33 10.29 5.79
CA ARG A 62 -11.91 9.26 6.66
C ARG A 62 -11.15 9.18 7.97
N PRO A 63 -11.43 10.09 8.92
CA PRO A 63 -10.82 10.06 10.26
C PRO A 63 -11.33 8.90 11.12
N ASP A 64 -12.43 8.26 10.70
CA ASP A 64 -13.04 7.13 11.39
C ASP A 64 -12.37 5.78 11.14
N VAL A 65 -11.48 5.68 10.15
CA VAL A 65 -10.73 4.47 9.83
C VAL A 65 -9.34 4.56 10.44
N ASP A 66 -8.90 3.49 11.11
CA ASP A 66 -7.53 3.40 11.60
C ASP A 66 -6.56 3.06 10.46
N TRP A 67 -6.14 4.10 9.74
CA TRP A 67 -5.15 3.98 8.66
C TRP A 67 -3.75 3.62 9.16
N ALA A 68 -3.45 3.83 10.44
CA ALA A 68 -2.18 3.40 11.03
C ALA A 68 -2.16 1.87 11.14
N TYR A 69 -3.25 1.27 11.63
CA TYR A 69 -3.42 -0.19 11.64
C TYR A 69 -3.35 -0.80 10.24
N VAL A 70 -4.04 -0.21 9.25
CA VAL A 70 -4.01 -0.68 7.85
C VAL A 70 -2.58 -0.67 7.30
N ARG A 71 -1.82 0.40 7.52
CA ARG A 71 -0.43 0.52 7.03
C ARG A 71 0.53 -0.42 7.75
N SER A 72 0.42 -0.55 9.07
CA SER A 72 1.24 -1.48 9.86
C SER A 72 0.99 -2.93 9.44
N SER A 73 -0.27 -3.28 9.20
CA SER A 73 -0.64 -4.64 8.75
C SER A 73 -0.03 -4.93 7.37
N ALA A 74 -0.08 -3.98 6.44
CA ALA A 74 0.54 -4.12 5.12
C ALA A 74 2.06 -4.26 5.18
N GLN A 75 2.73 -3.55 6.10
CA GLN A 75 4.17 -3.65 6.32
C GLN A 75 4.55 -5.02 6.88
N SER A 76 3.87 -5.49 7.93
CA SER A 76 4.14 -6.80 8.53
C SER A 76 3.99 -7.95 7.53
N ILE A 77 3.00 -7.90 6.65
CA ILE A 77 2.82 -8.87 5.56
C ILE A 77 4.00 -8.79 4.57
N ALA A 78 4.40 -7.58 4.17
CA ALA A 78 5.52 -7.39 3.25
C ALA A 78 6.88 -7.80 3.84
N GLU A 79 7.08 -7.64 5.14
CA GLU A 79 8.28 -8.08 5.86
C GLU A 79 8.34 -9.59 5.93
N SER A 80 7.25 -10.25 6.31
CA SER A 80 7.18 -11.72 6.38
C SER A 80 7.48 -12.37 5.01
N ALA A 81 7.02 -11.76 3.92
CA ALA A 81 7.33 -12.23 2.57
C ALA A 81 8.81 -12.10 2.17
N ARG A 82 9.58 -11.21 2.82
CA ARG A 82 11.03 -11.08 2.59
C ARG A 82 11.82 -12.16 3.33
N ASP A 83 11.37 -12.56 4.52
CA ASP A 83 12.02 -13.58 5.33
C ASP A 83 11.97 -14.98 4.66
N ASP A 84 10.91 -15.28 3.91
CA ASP A 84 10.80 -16.55 3.15
C ASP A 84 11.83 -16.68 2.01
N VAL A 85 12.25 -15.56 1.39
CA VAL A 85 13.27 -15.57 0.32
C VAL A 85 14.67 -15.88 0.85
N GLY A 86 14.97 -15.53 2.10
CA GLY A 86 16.27 -15.81 2.72
C GLY A 86 16.55 -17.30 2.98
N ARG A 87 15.53 -18.17 2.98
CA ARG A 87 15.68 -19.61 3.22
C ARG A 87 16.01 -20.43 1.97
N ILE A 88 15.66 -19.95 0.78
CA ILE A 88 15.87 -20.70 -0.48
C ILE A 88 17.35 -20.68 -0.91
N GLU A 89 18.10 -19.63 -0.54
CA GLU A 89 19.53 -19.44 -0.88
C GLU A 89 20.49 -20.26 0.03
N ALA A 90 19.99 -21.04 0.98
CA ALA A 90 20.80 -21.84 1.91
C ALA A 90 20.87 -23.34 1.55
N SER A 91 20.46 -23.72 0.34
CA SER A 91 20.52 -25.10 -0.14
C SER A 91 21.68 -25.28 -1.14
N ASP A 92 22.90 -24.85 -0.76
CA ASP A 92 24.09 -25.26 -1.49
C ASP A 92 24.56 -26.63 -0.97
N ASP A 93 24.45 -27.59 -1.87
CA ASP A 93 24.73 -29.00 -1.75
C ASP A 93 26.25 -29.22 -1.58
N ALA A 94 26.73 -29.26 -0.34
CA ALA A 94 28.05 -29.80 -0.03
C ALA A 94 27.89 -31.17 0.64
N GLN A 95 27.50 -32.17 -0.16
CA GLN A 95 27.71 -33.57 0.19
C GLN A 95 29.22 -33.80 0.32
N PRO A 96 29.78 -34.10 1.51
CA PRO A 96 31.20 -34.43 1.60
C PRO A 96 31.45 -35.68 0.76
N PRO A 97 32.53 -35.72 -0.07
CA PRO A 97 32.83 -36.91 -0.83
C PRO A 97 33.07 -38.05 0.15
N ALA A 98 32.36 -39.16 -0.06
CA ALA A 98 32.55 -40.39 0.68
C ALA A 98 34.05 -40.72 0.74
N GLY A 99 34.63 -40.64 1.94
CA GLY A 99 36.00 -41.04 2.20
C GLY A 99 36.14 -42.51 1.83
N THR A 100 36.88 -42.76 0.76
CA THR A 100 37.23 -44.09 0.31
C THR A 100 38.11 -44.76 1.36
N SER A 101 37.82 -46.02 1.61
CA SER A 101 38.58 -46.97 2.42
C SER A 101 40.09 -46.83 2.24
N ASP A 102 40.85 -46.68 3.34
CA ASP A 102 42.20 -47.22 3.35
C ASP A 102 42.53 -47.94 4.65
N ARG A 103 43.32 -48.99 4.47
CA ARG A 103 43.54 -50.13 5.35
C ARG A 103 44.68 -49.81 6.31
N GLU A 104 44.62 -50.30 7.54
CA GLU A 104 45.85 -50.84 8.16
C GLU A 104 45.52 -51.86 9.26
N ALA A 105 46.22 -52.98 9.19
CA ALA A 105 46.15 -54.13 10.08
C ALA A 105 47.29 -54.08 11.10
N GLY A 106 47.08 -54.68 12.27
CA GLY A 106 48.10 -55.01 13.26
C GLY A 106 47.72 -54.56 14.67
N ASP A 107 47.94 -55.31 15.75
CA ASP A 107 48.45 -56.67 16.01
C ASP A 107 47.82 -57.08 17.37
#